data_AF-A0A7S3PR99-F1
#
_entry.id   AF-A0A7S3PR99-F1
#
_cell.length_a   1.000
_cell.length_b   1.000
_cell.length_c   1.000
_cell.angle_alpha   90.00
_cell.angle_beta   90.00
_cell.angle_gamma   90.00
#
_symmetry.space_group_name_H-M   'P 1'
#
loop_
_entity.id
_entity.type
_entity.pdbx_description
1 polymer ?
#
loop_
_entity_poly.entity_id
_entity_poly.type
_entity_poly.pdbx_seq_one_letter_code
_entity_poly.pdbx_strand_id
1 'polypeptide(L)'
;MEAGGATVHDDFLRMFQEAGLENLATEVGILQNGEIPALRRLNYNPVPQNAKLEKISDSGSASGAAQKRKIDDPTAPKVKVEGEDYGNFGSHSTDGADGSNDSKAKKKRISRKTYNCNKGLRHSSMKVMRKVEEKGKTTYNEVADELVEEYTANKGLNAVDQAYEGKNIRRRVYDILNVLIAMDIISREKKEIRWRGLPSNAERDLAMLQRERKALFRNIDEKHEHLQQLLLQQVALKNLIKRNKETELKEVVEDNQKIPLPFIVINTNRNTLVGMFCYDFI
;
A
#
# COMPACT_ATOMS: atom_id res chain seq x y z
N MET A 1 49.42 -11.62 27.98
CA MET A 1 48.26 -12.34 27.46
C MET A 1 47.24 -11.29 27.04
N GLU A 2 46.99 -11.19 25.75
CA GLU A 2 46.23 -10.11 25.11
C GLU A 2 44.77 -10.09 25.57
N ALA A 3 44.34 -8.94 26.10
CA ALA A 3 42.91 -8.66 26.29
C ALA A 3 42.34 -8.24 24.94
N GLY A 4 41.74 -9.20 24.22
CA GLY A 4 40.98 -8.91 23.00
C GLY A 4 39.83 -7.97 23.31
N GLY A 5 39.94 -6.72 22.87
CA GLY A 5 38.90 -5.71 23.05
C GLY A 5 37.62 -6.14 22.32
N ALA A 6 36.56 -6.41 23.08
CA ALA A 6 35.24 -6.69 22.53
C ALA A 6 34.86 -5.56 21.56
N THR A 7 34.68 -5.91 20.30
CA THR A 7 34.32 -4.96 19.27
C THR A 7 32.83 -4.63 19.42
N VAL A 8 32.40 -3.46 18.95
CA VAL A 8 30.97 -3.08 18.92
C VAL A 8 30.15 -4.16 18.19
N HIS A 9 30.76 -4.83 17.22
CA HIS A 9 30.18 -5.96 16.51
C HIS A 9 29.81 -7.10 17.47
N ASP A 10 30.72 -7.48 18.37
CA ASP A 10 30.53 -8.55 19.35
C ASP A 10 29.46 -8.20 20.39
N ASP A 11 29.37 -6.92 20.79
CA ASP A 11 28.32 -6.46 21.70
C ASP A 11 26.92 -6.55 21.08
N PHE A 12 26.78 -6.29 19.78
CA PHE A 12 25.49 -6.47 19.09
C PHE A 12 25.13 -7.92 18.88
N LEU A 13 26.10 -8.76 18.49
CA LEU A 13 25.86 -10.20 18.38
C LEU A 13 25.38 -10.79 19.72
N ARG A 14 26.03 -10.39 20.82
CA ARG A 14 25.60 -10.79 22.17
C ARG A 14 24.19 -10.29 22.51
N MET A 15 23.82 -9.07 22.10
CA MET A 15 22.47 -8.53 22.31
C MET A 15 21.40 -9.29 21.52
N PHE A 16 21.68 -9.68 20.27
CA PHE A 16 20.76 -10.51 19.48
C PHE A 16 20.60 -11.91 20.07
N GLN A 17 21.68 -12.47 20.62
CA GLN A 17 21.69 -13.75 21.35
C GLN A 17 20.89 -13.70 22.64
N GLU A 18 21.16 -12.71 23.49
CA GLU A 18 20.48 -12.53 24.78
C GLU A 18 18.97 -12.28 24.62
N ALA A 19 18.57 -11.60 23.54
CA ALA A 19 17.17 -11.34 23.23
C ALA A 19 16.47 -12.49 22.47
N GLY A 20 17.20 -13.53 22.06
CA GLY A 20 16.66 -14.64 21.25
C GLY A 20 16.20 -14.22 19.85
N LEU A 21 16.71 -13.10 19.33
CA LEU A 21 16.29 -12.49 18.07
C LEU A 21 17.15 -12.90 16.87
N GLU A 22 18.11 -13.81 17.05
CA GLU A 22 19.06 -14.22 16.00
C GLU A 22 18.39 -14.76 14.74
N ASN A 23 17.38 -15.62 14.91
CA ASN A 23 16.67 -16.24 13.79
C ASN A 23 15.93 -15.19 12.94
N LEU A 24 15.28 -14.23 13.61
CA LEU A 24 14.59 -13.13 12.95
C LEU A 24 15.57 -12.16 12.29
N ALA A 25 16.68 -11.86 12.96
CA ALA A 25 17.73 -11.00 12.41
C ALA A 25 18.37 -11.63 11.16
N THR A 26 18.49 -12.96 11.12
CA THR A 26 18.99 -13.72 9.96
C THR A 26 17.95 -13.74 8.83
N GLU A 27 16.68 -13.98 9.16
CA GLU A 27 15.58 -14.01 8.20
C GLU A 27 15.35 -12.66 7.50
N VAL A 28 15.50 -11.56 8.23
CA VAL A 28 15.37 -10.18 7.72
C VAL A 28 16.68 -9.69 7.06
N GLY A 29 17.76 -10.47 7.11
CA GLY A 29 19.04 -10.18 6.45
C GLY A 29 19.91 -9.14 7.17
N ILE A 30 19.59 -8.82 8.43
CA ILE A 30 20.40 -7.96 9.32
C ILE A 30 21.67 -8.70 9.73
N LEU A 31 21.55 -10.00 9.98
CA LEU A 31 22.64 -10.91 10.32
C LEU A 31 22.90 -11.82 9.13
N GLN A 32 24.14 -11.83 8.62
CA GLN A 32 24.57 -12.69 7.52
C GLN A 32 25.77 -13.49 8.00
N ASN A 33 25.63 -14.83 8.08
CA ASN A 33 26.69 -15.75 8.51
C ASN A 33 27.30 -15.43 9.89
N GLY A 34 26.48 -15.02 10.86
CA GLY A 34 26.97 -14.65 12.19
C GLY A 34 27.58 -13.26 12.28
N GLU A 35 27.50 -12.46 11.21
CA GLU A 35 28.06 -11.11 11.15
C GLU A 35 27.00 -10.06 10.80
N ILE A 36 27.28 -8.78 11.09
CA ILE A 36 26.41 -7.63 10.76
C ILE A 36 27.15 -6.81 9.69
N PRO A 37 26.86 -7.00 8.39
CA PRO A 37 27.63 -6.40 7.29
C PRO A 37 27.68 -4.87 7.32
N ALA A 38 26.67 -4.22 7.90
CA ALA A 38 26.60 -2.78 8.06
C ALA A 38 27.72 -2.23 8.97
N LEU A 39 28.16 -3.00 9.97
CA LEU A 39 29.19 -2.59 10.92
C LEU A 39 30.62 -2.81 10.40
N ARG A 40 30.81 -3.64 9.36
CA ARG A 40 32.12 -3.87 8.74
C ARG A 40 32.66 -2.63 8.01
N ARG A 41 31.78 -1.76 7.47
CA ARG A 41 32.19 -0.53 6.75
C ARG A 41 32.77 0.55 7.66
N LEU A 42 32.61 0.43 8.98
CA LEU A 42 33.09 1.43 9.95
C LEU A 42 34.42 1.04 10.61
N ASN A 43 34.91 -0.20 10.42
CA ASN A 43 36.28 -0.57 10.75
C ASN A 43 37.20 -0.22 9.57
N TYR A 44 37.40 1.08 9.35
CA TYR A 44 38.45 1.59 8.46
C TYR A 44 39.80 1.53 9.21
N ASN A 45 40.68 0.63 8.77
CA ASN A 45 42.09 0.61 9.17
C ASN A 45 42.82 1.73 8.39
N PRO A 46 43.74 2.50 9.01
CA PRO A 46 44.33 3.68 8.38
C PRO A 46 45.27 3.30 7.23
N VAL A 47 45.16 4.03 6.11
CA VAL A 47 46.08 3.93 4.97
C VAL A 47 47.47 4.38 5.43
N PRO A 48 48.55 3.60 5.18
CA PRO A 48 49.90 4.02 5.52
C PRO A 48 50.36 5.19 4.62
N GLN A 49 50.85 6.24 5.26
CA GLN A 49 51.59 7.34 4.64
C GLN A 49 52.90 6.79 4.07
N ASN A 50 52.98 6.62 2.74
CA ASN A 50 54.15 6.92 1.89
C ASN A 50 54.01 6.21 0.53
N ALA A 51 53.67 6.97 -0.51
CA ALA A 51 54.00 6.60 -1.88
C ALA A 51 54.37 7.86 -2.68
N LYS A 52 55.55 7.79 -3.28
CA LYS A 52 56.22 8.81 -4.09
C LYS A 52 55.35 9.31 -5.25
N LEU A 53 55.49 10.60 -5.52
CA LEU A 53 55.20 11.22 -6.81
C LEU A 53 56.04 10.58 -7.92
N GLU A 54 55.39 10.04 -8.94
CA GLU A 54 55.97 9.96 -10.28
C GLU A 54 55.07 10.67 -11.30
N LYS A 55 55.68 11.57 -12.07
CA LYS A 55 55.15 12.22 -13.27
C LYS A 55 55.44 11.32 -14.48
N ILE A 56 54.54 11.31 -15.47
CA ILE A 56 54.72 11.09 -16.94
C ILE A 56 53.30 11.32 -17.53
N SER A 57 52.94 12.46 -18.12
CA SER A 57 53.17 13.00 -19.49
C SER A 57 51.97 12.82 -20.44
N ASP A 58 51.32 13.95 -20.70
CA ASP A 58 50.94 14.54 -22.00
C ASP A 58 50.34 13.73 -23.18
N SER A 59 49.19 14.23 -23.69
CA SER A 59 48.73 14.42 -25.09
C SER A 59 47.19 14.25 -25.15
N GLY A 60 46.39 15.33 -25.31
CA GLY A 60 45.99 15.96 -26.58
C GLY A 60 44.86 15.14 -27.25
N SER A 61 43.68 15.60 -27.68
CA SER A 61 43.11 16.89 -28.11
C SER A 61 41.57 16.65 -28.25
N ALA A 62 40.67 17.50 -27.77
CA ALA A 62 40.08 18.70 -28.40
C ALA A 62 38.66 18.49 -28.97
N SER A 63 37.87 19.57 -28.85
CA SER A 63 36.53 19.87 -29.41
C SER A 63 35.35 19.19 -28.71
N GLY A 64 34.25 19.86 -28.36
CA GLY A 64 33.81 21.22 -28.59
C GLY A 64 32.27 21.28 -28.49
N ALA A 65 31.75 22.47 -28.22
CA ALA A 65 30.35 22.89 -28.33
C ALA A 65 29.43 22.72 -27.10
N ALA A 66 29.42 23.79 -26.31
CA ALA A 66 28.31 24.23 -25.49
C ALA A 66 27.06 24.56 -26.34
N GLN A 67 25.88 24.15 -25.90
CA GLN A 67 24.62 24.83 -26.23
C GLN A 67 23.77 25.03 -24.97
N LYS A 68 23.61 26.32 -24.68
CA LYS A 68 22.81 26.98 -23.66
C LYS A 68 21.37 27.10 -24.18
N ARG A 69 20.35 26.83 -23.36
CA ARG A 69 19.00 27.44 -23.38
C ARG A 69 18.20 26.87 -22.19
N LYS A 70 18.07 27.65 -21.12
CA LYS A 70 16.96 28.56 -20.78
C LYS A 70 15.79 27.82 -20.11
N ILE A 71 15.72 28.05 -18.80
CA ILE A 71 14.61 27.78 -17.90
C ILE A 71 13.60 28.89 -18.13
N ASP A 72 12.37 28.54 -18.49
CA ASP A 72 11.21 29.42 -18.42
C ASP A 72 10.09 28.66 -17.68
N ASP A 73 9.69 29.24 -16.55
CA ASP A 73 8.48 28.96 -15.76
C ASP A 73 7.23 29.33 -16.58
N PRO A 74 6.12 28.57 -16.47
CA PRO A 74 4.94 29.23 -15.94
C PRO A 74 4.04 28.35 -15.04
N THR A 75 3.78 28.90 -13.85
CA THR A 75 2.44 29.29 -13.36
C THR A 75 1.38 28.20 -13.20
N ALA A 76 1.05 27.94 -11.93
CA ALA A 76 -0.14 27.21 -11.47
C ALA A 76 -1.47 27.94 -11.77
N PRO A 77 -2.58 27.21 -11.95
CA PRO A 77 -3.91 27.73 -11.68
C PRO A 77 -4.52 27.12 -10.40
N LYS A 78 -4.94 28.02 -9.51
CA LYS A 78 -5.91 27.79 -8.42
C LYS A 78 -7.32 27.66 -9.01
N VAL A 79 -8.12 26.71 -8.54
CA VAL A 79 -9.59 26.81 -8.56
C VAL A 79 -10.17 26.31 -7.23
N LYS A 80 -10.89 27.23 -6.57
CA LYS A 80 -11.83 27.04 -5.44
C LYS A 80 -13.21 26.70 -6.01
N VAL A 81 -13.95 25.78 -5.37
CA VAL A 81 -15.43 25.76 -5.24
C VAL A 81 -15.69 24.89 -3.99
N GLU A 82 -16.09 25.42 -2.83
CA GLU A 82 -17.49 25.64 -2.38
C GLU A 82 -18.35 24.37 -2.63
N GLY A 83 -18.90 23.64 -1.67
CA GLY A 83 -19.58 24.07 -0.45
C GLY A 83 -21.08 23.84 -0.63
N GLU A 84 -21.55 22.59 -0.70
CA GLU A 84 -22.99 22.28 -0.62
C GLU A 84 -23.27 21.15 0.38
N ASP A 85 -23.96 21.61 1.42
CA ASP A 85 -24.55 20.96 2.57
C ASP A 85 -25.89 20.32 2.16
N TYR A 86 -26.10 19.06 2.54
CA TYR A 86 -27.41 18.43 2.51
C TYR A 86 -27.76 17.87 3.89
N GLY A 87 -28.45 18.70 4.68
CA GLY A 87 -29.77 18.32 5.17
C GLY A 87 -29.82 17.32 6.32
N ASN A 88 -29.64 17.86 7.52
CA ASN A 88 -30.16 17.33 8.77
C ASN A 88 -31.70 17.17 8.70
N PHE A 89 -32.22 15.94 8.82
CA PHE A 89 -33.61 15.70 9.25
C PHE A 89 -33.55 15.03 10.62
N GLY A 90 -33.77 15.85 11.65
CA GLY A 90 -33.85 15.41 13.02
C GLY A 90 -35.03 14.48 13.25
N SER A 91 -34.86 13.53 14.16
CA SER A 91 -35.97 12.87 14.84
C SER A 91 -35.72 12.93 16.33
N HIS A 92 -36.33 13.94 16.94
CA HIS A 92 -36.47 14.10 18.38
C HIS A 92 -37.92 13.74 18.72
N SER A 93 -38.16 12.74 19.59
CA SER A 93 -39.42 12.49 20.31
C SER A 93 -39.10 11.44 21.38
N THR A 94 -38.81 11.79 22.64
CA THR A 94 -39.72 12.05 23.76
C THR A 94 -40.77 10.96 24.01
N ASP A 95 -40.58 10.26 25.13
CA ASP A 95 -41.53 9.39 25.80
C ASP A 95 -42.82 10.15 26.22
N GLY A 96 -43.96 9.46 26.19
CA GLY A 96 -45.23 9.94 26.77
C GLY A 96 -46.43 9.11 26.33
N ALA A 97 -47.13 8.53 27.31
CA ALA A 97 -48.16 7.49 27.19
C ALA A 97 -49.59 7.99 26.84
N ASP A 98 -50.42 7.10 26.29
CA ASP A 98 -51.73 6.63 26.81
C ASP A 98 -52.76 6.27 25.70
N GLY A 99 -53.59 5.24 25.92
CA GLY A 99 -54.86 5.03 25.20
C GLY A 99 -55.08 3.72 24.40
N SER A 100 -55.43 2.64 25.10
CA SER A 100 -56.57 1.71 24.86
C SER A 100 -56.84 1.00 23.50
N ASN A 101 -56.83 -0.35 23.55
CA ASN A 101 -57.62 -1.38 22.85
C ASN A 101 -57.85 -1.33 21.32
N ASP A 102 -57.36 -2.35 20.58
CA ASP A 102 -58.20 -3.49 20.12
C ASP A 102 -57.34 -4.57 19.42
N SER A 103 -57.84 -5.79 19.47
CA SER A 103 -57.19 -7.06 19.22
C SER A 103 -57.18 -7.42 17.74
N LYS A 104 -56.00 -7.77 17.18
CA LYS A 104 -55.78 -8.96 16.32
C LYS A 104 -54.41 -8.95 15.63
N ALA A 105 -53.66 -10.02 15.88
CA ALA A 105 -52.68 -10.64 14.98
C ALA A 105 -51.43 -9.82 14.57
N LYS A 106 -50.49 -9.62 15.50
CA LYS A 106 -49.06 -9.43 15.18
C LYS A 106 -48.22 -10.62 15.68
N LYS A 107 -48.14 -11.71 14.91
CA LYS A 107 -46.98 -12.64 14.94
C LYS A 107 -46.93 -13.63 13.77
N LYS A 108 -46.52 -13.17 12.57
CA LYS A 108 -45.91 -13.95 11.45
C LYS A 108 -45.94 -13.09 10.17
N ARG A 109 -44.87 -12.50 9.64
CA ARG A 109 -43.78 -13.18 8.91
C ARG A 109 -42.72 -12.15 8.48
N ILE A 110 -41.86 -11.72 9.39
CA ILE A 110 -40.44 -11.47 9.07
C ILE A 110 -39.78 -12.86 8.99
N SER A 111 -40.21 -13.64 7.98
CA SER A 111 -39.71 -14.97 7.63
C SER A 111 -40.47 -15.44 6.38
N ARG A 112 -40.15 -14.79 5.26
CA ARG A 112 -40.39 -15.28 3.89
C ARG A 112 -39.24 -14.89 2.95
N LYS A 113 -38.12 -14.37 3.49
CA LYS A 113 -37.04 -13.76 2.72
C LYS A 113 -36.07 -14.77 2.09
N THR A 114 -36.22 -16.08 2.35
CA THR A 114 -35.21 -17.07 1.93
C THR A 114 -35.74 -18.23 1.07
N TYR A 115 -37.07 -18.42 0.94
CA TYR A 115 -37.62 -19.60 0.22
C TYR A 115 -38.17 -19.34 -1.19
N ASN A 116 -38.21 -18.09 -1.66
CA ASN A 116 -38.59 -17.76 -3.05
C ASN A 116 -37.41 -17.24 -3.89
N CYS A 117 -36.17 -17.44 -3.42
CA CYS A 117 -34.93 -17.13 -4.14
C CYS A 117 -34.91 -17.68 -5.59
N ASN A 118 -35.64 -18.76 -5.84
CA ASN A 118 -35.61 -19.50 -7.10
C ASN A 118 -36.57 -18.93 -8.18
N LYS A 119 -37.21 -17.76 -7.99
CA LYS A 119 -38.23 -17.25 -8.95
C LYS A 119 -38.07 -15.77 -9.34
N GLY A 120 -36.98 -15.12 -8.96
CA GLY A 120 -36.73 -13.70 -9.26
C GLY A 120 -35.78 -13.47 -10.44
N LEU A 121 -35.72 -12.23 -10.93
CA LEU A 121 -34.83 -11.82 -12.02
C LEU A 121 -33.38 -12.25 -11.77
N ARG A 122 -32.89 -12.15 -10.52
CA ARG A 122 -31.56 -12.63 -10.12
C ARG A 122 -31.31 -14.11 -10.47
N HIS A 123 -32.29 -14.98 -10.28
CA HIS A 123 -32.16 -16.40 -10.60
C HIS A 123 -32.15 -16.62 -12.12
N SER A 124 -33.07 -15.99 -12.84
CA SER A 124 -33.09 -16.02 -14.31
C SER A 124 -31.80 -15.44 -14.89
N SER A 125 -31.27 -14.35 -14.33
CA SER A 125 -29.99 -13.75 -14.73
C SER A 125 -28.83 -14.71 -14.51
N MET A 126 -28.78 -15.36 -13.34
CA MET A 126 -27.75 -16.35 -13.04
C MET A 126 -27.79 -17.53 -14.02
N LYS A 127 -28.99 -18.02 -14.33
CA LYS A 127 -29.19 -19.14 -15.25
C LYS A 127 -28.85 -18.77 -16.70
N VAL A 128 -29.31 -17.60 -17.18
CA VAL A 128 -28.95 -17.07 -18.51
C VAL A 128 -27.42 -16.91 -18.63
N MET A 129 -26.77 -16.34 -17.61
CA MET A 129 -25.32 -16.15 -17.61
C MET A 129 -24.56 -17.47 -17.73
N ARG A 130 -24.87 -18.45 -16.87
CA ARG A 130 -24.25 -19.78 -16.92
C ARG A 130 -24.48 -20.48 -18.26
N LYS A 131 -25.69 -20.38 -18.81
CA LYS A 131 -26.02 -21.05 -20.07
C LYS A 131 -25.23 -20.47 -21.25
N VAL A 132 -25.08 -19.15 -21.30
CA VAL A 132 -24.28 -18.48 -22.34
C VAL A 132 -22.78 -18.77 -22.14
N GLU A 133 -22.32 -18.85 -20.89
CA GLU A 133 -20.93 -19.22 -20.54
C GLU A 133 -20.59 -20.67 -20.94
N GLU A 134 -21.43 -21.65 -20.58
CA GLU A 134 -21.21 -23.07 -20.89
C GLU A 134 -21.23 -23.36 -22.40
N LYS A 135 -22.15 -22.73 -23.14
CA LYS A 135 -22.27 -22.92 -24.60
C LYS A 135 -21.23 -22.13 -25.39
N GLY A 136 -20.76 -21.00 -24.85
CA GLY A 136 -19.84 -20.06 -25.50
C GLY A 136 -20.44 -19.28 -26.67
N LYS A 137 -21.21 -19.94 -27.54
CA LYS A 137 -22.02 -19.34 -28.61
C LYS A 137 -23.42 -19.95 -28.58
N THR A 138 -24.45 -19.11 -28.59
CA THR A 138 -25.85 -19.54 -28.51
C THR A 138 -26.78 -18.52 -29.17
N THR A 139 -28.08 -18.79 -29.22
CA THR A 139 -29.09 -17.86 -29.75
C THR A 139 -30.16 -17.55 -28.71
N TYR A 140 -30.88 -16.44 -28.89
CA TYR A 140 -31.95 -16.04 -27.97
C TYR A 140 -33.01 -17.14 -27.79
N ASN A 141 -33.47 -17.76 -28.89
CA ASN A 141 -34.51 -18.79 -28.84
C ASN A 141 -34.01 -20.01 -28.07
N GLU A 142 -32.79 -20.45 -28.35
CA GLU A 142 -32.15 -21.58 -27.66
C GLU A 142 -32.04 -21.32 -26.15
N VAL A 143 -31.55 -20.16 -25.74
CA VAL A 143 -31.47 -19.79 -24.31
C VAL A 143 -32.86 -19.72 -23.68
N ALA A 144 -33.83 -19.12 -24.36
CA ALA A 144 -35.18 -18.95 -23.83
C ALA A 144 -35.92 -20.28 -23.69
N ASP A 145 -35.84 -21.15 -24.69
CA ASP A 145 -36.58 -22.42 -24.71
C ASP A 145 -36.02 -23.41 -23.68
N GLU A 146 -34.69 -23.48 -23.54
CA GLU A 146 -34.07 -24.30 -22.49
C GLU A 146 -34.42 -23.82 -21.07
N LEU A 147 -34.50 -22.50 -20.86
CA LEU A 147 -34.90 -21.96 -19.56
C LEU A 147 -36.36 -22.28 -19.23
N VAL A 148 -37.25 -22.28 -20.23
CA VAL A 148 -38.66 -22.64 -20.06
C VAL A 148 -38.82 -24.13 -19.78
N GLU A 149 -38.05 -24.97 -20.47
CA GLU A 149 -38.02 -26.41 -20.26
C GLU A 149 -37.52 -26.76 -18.85
N GLU A 150 -36.36 -26.22 -18.44
CA GLU A 150 -35.81 -26.42 -17.09
C GLU A 150 -36.78 -25.97 -15.99
N TYR A 151 -37.48 -24.84 -16.19
CA TYR A 151 -38.41 -24.31 -15.20
C TYR A 151 -39.71 -25.12 -15.10
N THR A 152 -40.15 -25.70 -16.22
CA THR A 152 -41.35 -26.55 -16.26
C THR A 152 -41.05 -27.93 -15.67
N ALA A 153 -39.91 -28.52 -16.01
CA ALA A 153 -39.44 -29.80 -15.48
C ALA A 153 -39.29 -29.76 -13.95
N ASN A 154 -38.79 -28.65 -13.40
CA ASN A 154 -38.59 -28.51 -11.95
C ASN A 154 -39.89 -28.29 -11.14
N LYS A 155 -40.97 -27.81 -11.77
CA LYS A 155 -42.24 -27.51 -11.06
C LYS A 155 -43.35 -28.54 -11.33
N GLY A 156 -43.23 -29.40 -12.34
CA GLY A 156 -44.29 -30.33 -12.73
C GLY A 156 -45.59 -29.61 -13.08
N LEU A 157 -45.51 -28.55 -13.87
CA LEU A 157 -46.67 -27.67 -14.19
C LEU A 157 -47.60 -28.29 -15.24
N ASN A 158 -48.87 -27.89 -15.17
CA ASN A 158 -49.88 -28.18 -16.21
C ASN A 158 -49.58 -27.38 -17.49
N ALA A 159 -50.09 -27.85 -18.64
CA ALA A 159 -49.82 -27.26 -19.95
C ALA A 159 -50.19 -25.76 -20.09
N VAL A 160 -51.22 -25.30 -19.37
CA VAL A 160 -51.67 -23.89 -19.37
C VAL A 160 -50.67 -22.99 -18.62
N ASP A 161 -50.15 -23.46 -17.49
CA ASP A 161 -49.17 -22.72 -16.69
C ASP A 161 -47.81 -22.67 -17.39
N GLN A 162 -47.44 -23.74 -18.12
CA GLN A 162 -46.24 -23.78 -18.96
C GLN A 162 -46.26 -22.70 -20.05
N ALA A 163 -47.41 -22.49 -20.71
CA ALA A 163 -47.55 -21.46 -21.74
C ALA A 163 -47.45 -20.04 -21.16
N TYR A 164 -47.98 -19.82 -19.95
CA TYR A 164 -47.90 -18.53 -19.27
C TYR A 164 -46.47 -18.22 -18.82
N GLU A 165 -45.80 -19.18 -18.16
CA GLU A 165 -44.42 -19.03 -17.69
C GLU A 165 -43.45 -18.89 -18.88
N GLY A 166 -43.71 -19.56 -20.00
CA GLY A 166 -42.93 -19.42 -21.24
C GLY A 166 -42.88 -17.98 -21.77
N LYS A 167 -44.03 -17.29 -21.78
CA LYS A 167 -44.10 -15.87 -22.19
C LYS A 167 -43.40 -14.96 -21.19
N ASN A 168 -43.53 -15.25 -19.90
CA ASN A 168 -42.88 -14.47 -18.85
C ASN A 168 -41.35 -14.57 -18.94
N ILE A 169 -40.83 -15.80 -19.03
CA ILE A 169 -39.39 -16.08 -19.14
C ILE A 169 -38.82 -15.42 -20.40
N ARG A 170 -39.47 -15.54 -21.56
CA ARG A 170 -39.05 -14.88 -22.80
C ARG A 170 -38.88 -13.37 -22.62
N ARG A 171 -39.86 -12.69 -22.01
CA ARG A 171 -39.75 -11.25 -21.73
C ARG A 171 -38.56 -10.93 -20.82
N ARG A 172 -38.30 -11.76 -19.82
CA ARG A 172 -37.19 -11.59 -18.85
C ARG A 172 -35.83 -11.85 -19.47
N VAL A 173 -35.70 -12.85 -20.35
CA VAL A 173 -34.44 -13.15 -21.04
C VAL A 173 -33.98 -11.95 -21.85
N TYR A 174 -34.89 -11.21 -22.50
CA TYR A 174 -34.53 -9.95 -23.17
C TYR A 174 -34.00 -8.88 -22.20
N ASP A 175 -34.66 -8.66 -21.06
CA ASP A 175 -34.19 -7.69 -20.05
C ASP A 175 -32.75 -8.03 -19.62
N ILE A 176 -32.49 -9.31 -19.38
CA ILE A 176 -31.21 -9.81 -18.90
C ILE A 176 -30.13 -9.68 -19.97
N LEU A 177 -30.39 -10.17 -21.19
CA LEU A 177 -29.41 -10.13 -22.27
C LEU A 177 -29.01 -8.69 -22.61
N ASN A 178 -29.97 -7.75 -22.60
CA ASN A 178 -29.68 -6.35 -22.88
C ASN A 178 -28.73 -5.73 -21.83
N VAL A 179 -28.94 -6.04 -20.55
CA VAL A 179 -28.03 -5.60 -19.48
C VAL A 179 -26.66 -6.27 -19.62
N LEU A 180 -26.61 -7.57 -19.92
CA LEU A 180 -25.35 -8.29 -20.11
C LEU A 180 -24.56 -7.77 -21.32
N ILE A 181 -25.24 -7.35 -22.39
CA ILE A 181 -24.62 -6.67 -23.54
C ILE A 181 -24.06 -5.31 -23.11
N ALA A 182 -24.81 -4.52 -22.34
CA ALA A 182 -24.37 -3.21 -21.85
C ALA A 182 -23.18 -3.29 -20.89
N MET A 183 -23.07 -4.37 -20.12
CA MET A 183 -21.94 -4.65 -19.22
C MET A 183 -20.75 -5.31 -19.95
N ASP A 184 -20.82 -5.43 -21.27
CA ASP A 184 -19.83 -6.07 -22.15
C ASP A 184 -19.55 -7.56 -21.87
N ILE A 185 -20.35 -8.21 -21.02
CA ILE A 185 -20.18 -9.61 -20.62
C ILE A 185 -20.47 -10.58 -21.77
N ILE A 186 -21.42 -10.20 -22.62
CA ILE A 186 -21.79 -10.95 -23.82
C ILE A 186 -21.78 -10.01 -25.03
N SER A 187 -21.60 -10.57 -26.22
CA SER A 187 -21.75 -9.86 -27.50
C SER A 187 -22.92 -10.43 -28.28
N ARG A 188 -23.60 -9.59 -29.06
CA ARG A 188 -24.67 -10.02 -29.97
C ARG A 188 -24.31 -9.63 -31.39
N GLU A 189 -24.25 -10.63 -32.27
CA GLU A 189 -24.09 -10.44 -33.70
C GLU A 189 -25.30 -11.03 -34.43
N LYS A 190 -26.18 -10.17 -34.93
CA LYS A 190 -27.46 -10.57 -35.55
C LYS A 190 -28.28 -11.48 -34.61
N LYS A 191 -28.30 -12.79 -34.89
CA LYS A 191 -29.01 -13.82 -34.12
C LYS A 191 -28.09 -14.62 -33.18
N GLU A 192 -26.77 -14.49 -33.32
CA GLU A 192 -25.78 -15.16 -32.49
C GLU A 192 -25.44 -14.31 -31.26
N ILE A 193 -25.33 -14.96 -30.11
CA ILE A 193 -24.88 -14.40 -28.84
C ILE A 193 -23.60 -15.14 -28.47
N ARG A 194 -22.51 -14.40 -28.24
CA ARG A 194 -21.23 -14.97 -27.79
C ARG A 194 -20.89 -14.52 -26.39
N TRP A 195 -20.37 -15.44 -25.58
CA TRP A 195 -19.78 -15.15 -24.29
C TRP A 195 -18.46 -14.39 -24.47
N ARG A 196 -18.32 -13.23 -23.79
CA ARG A 196 -17.05 -12.48 -23.72
C ARG A 196 -16.33 -12.67 -22.39
N GLY A 197 -17.08 -12.88 -21.30
CA GLY A 197 -16.55 -13.05 -19.94
C GLY A 197 -16.90 -11.89 -19.03
N LEU A 198 -16.63 -12.01 -17.73
CA LEU A 198 -16.89 -10.91 -16.80
C LEU A 198 -15.91 -9.75 -17.05
N PRO A 199 -16.35 -8.48 -17.02
CA PRO A 199 -15.48 -7.33 -17.17
C PRO A 199 -14.39 -7.39 -16.10
N SER A 200 -13.19 -7.75 -16.51
CA SER A 200 -12.08 -8.01 -15.61
C SER A 200 -11.41 -6.68 -15.29
N ASN A 201 -11.69 -6.14 -14.10
CA ASN A 201 -10.85 -5.10 -13.49
C ASN A 201 -9.51 -5.68 -13.00
N ALA A 202 -9.24 -6.98 -13.18
CA ALA A 202 -8.06 -7.63 -12.62
C ALA A 202 -6.75 -6.98 -13.07
N GLU A 203 -6.66 -6.45 -14.30
CA GLU A 203 -5.46 -5.74 -14.75
C GLU A 203 -5.27 -4.40 -14.01
N ARG A 204 -6.35 -3.65 -13.83
CA ARG A 204 -6.34 -2.40 -13.06
C ARG A 204 -6.04 -2.65 -11.59
N ASP A 205 -6.64 -3.68 -11.01
CA ASP A 205 -6.45 -4.07 -9.62
C ASP A 205 -5.03 -4.58 -9.39
N LEU A 206 -4.49 -5.39 -10.31
CA LEU A 206 -3.10 -5.83 -10.30
C LEU A 206 -2.13 -4.64 -10.39
N ALA A 207 -2.39 -3.67 -11.27
CA ALA A 207 -1.58 -2.46 -11.37
C ALA A 207 -1.64 -1.60 -10.09
N MET A 208 -2.80 -1.56 -9.42
CA MET A 208 -2.97 -0.88 -8.13
C MET A 208 -2.16 -1.58 -7.03
N LEU A 209 -2.31 -2.90 -6.90
CA LEU A 209 -1.59 -3.73 -5.93
C LEU A 209 -0.06 -3.67 -6.15
N GLN A 210 0.39 -3.65 -7.40
CA GLN A 210 1.82 -3.49 -7.72
C GLN A 210 2.35 -2.12 -7.28
N ARG A 211 1.56 -1.04 -7.44
CA ARG A 211 1.94 0.30 -7.00
C ARG A 211 2.02 0.38 -5.47
N GLU A 212 1.04 -0.20 -4.78
CA GLU A 212 1.02 -0.27 -3.32
C GLU A 212 2.22 -1.06 -2.78
N ARG A 213 2.50 -2.23 -3.36
CA ARG A 213 3.69 -3.03 -3.04
C ARG A 213 4.98 -2.21 -3.17
N LYS A 214 5.15 -1.48 -4.27
CA LYS A 214 6.32 -0.60 -4.46
C LYS A 214 6.41 0.51 -3.40
N ALA A 215 5.27 1.10 -3.01
CA ALA A 215 5.25 2.12 -1.96
C ALA A 215 5.62 1.53 -0.59
N LEU A 216 5.11 0.35 -0.27
CA LEU A 216 5.46 -0.37 0.96
C LEU A 216 6.95 -0.71 1.03
N PHE A 217 7.55 -1.17 -0.08
CA PHE A 217 9.00 -1.42 -0.13
C PHE A 217 9.82 -0.16 0.14
N ARG A 218 9.48 0.98 -0.47
CA ARG A 218 10.16 2.26 -0.17
C ARG A 218 10.05 2.65 1.30
N ASN A 219 8.87 2.49 1.90
CA ASN A 219 8.69 2.77 3.33
C ASN A 219 9.52 1.85 4.22
N ILE A 220 9.71 0.59 3.82
CA ILE A 220 10.59 -0.35 4.53
C ILE A 220 12.05 0.10 4.43
N ASP A 221 12.49 0.47 3.22
CA ASP A 221 13.86 0.93 2.98
C ASP A 221 14.17 2.21 3.78
N GLU A 222 13.26 3.19 3.78
CA GLU A 222 13.40 4.43 4.56
C GLU A 222 13.46 4.15 6.07
N LYS A 223 12.60 3.27 6.58
CA LYS A 223 12.62 2.88 8.00
C LYS A 223 13.90 2.13 8.36
N HIS A 224 14.42 1.31 7.45
CA HIS A 224 15.67 0.59 7.65
C HIS A 224 16.87 1.55 7.70
N GLU A 225 16.94 2.52 6.79
CA GLU A 225 17.97 3.57 6.82
C GLU A 225 17.90 4.41 8.11
N HIS A 226 16.69 4.82 8.51
CA HIS A 226 16.49 5.55 9.75
C HIS A 226 16.93 4.75 10.98
N LEU A 227 16.59 3.46 11.03
CA LEU A 227 17.03 2.57 12.11
C LEU A 227 18.55 2.43 12.15
N GLN A 228 19.21 2.29 10.99
CA GLN A 228 20.66 2.24 10.90
C GLN A 228 21.31 3.52 11.44
N GLN A 229 20.74 4.68 11.11
CA GLN A 229 21.22 5.97 11.62
C GLN A 229 21.07 6.08 13.15
N LEU A 230 19.93 5.64 13.69
CA LEU A 230 19.70 5.61 15.14
C LEU A 230 20.68 4.67 15.85
N LEU A 231 20.94 3.50 15.27
CA LEU A 231 21.90 2.53 15.81
C LEU A 231 23.31 3.13 15.86
N LEU A 232 23.73 3.76 14.77
CA LEU A 232 25.02 4.44 14.68
C LEU A 232 25.14 5.54 15.74
N GLN A 233 24.11 6.35 15.90
CA GLN A 233 24.08 7.40 16.93
C GLN A 233 24.18 6.81 18.34
N GLN A 234 23.46 5.71 18.63
CA GLN A 234 23.49 5.05 19.93
C GLN A 234 24.87 4.47 20.24
N VAL A 235 25.53 3.84 19.26
CA VAL A 235 26.91 3.35 19.39
C VAL A 235 27.87 4.50 19.65
N ALA A 236 27.81 5.55 18.83
CA ALA A 236 28.69 6.70 18.96
C ALA A 236 28.55 7.35 20.35
N LEU A 237 27.32 7.50 20.85
CA LEU A 237 27.04 8.05 22.17
C LEU A 237 27.58 7.16 23.29
N LYS A 238 27.34 5.83 23.24
CA LYS A 238 27.87 4.90 24.24
C LYS A 238 29.40 4.89 24.25
N ASN A 239 30.03 4.89 23.08
CA ASN A 239 31.48 4.94 22.94
C ASN A 239 32.06 6.25 23.48
N LEU A 240 31.41 7.39 23.19
CA LEU A 240 31.80 8.70 23.71
C LEU A 240 31.72 8.74 25.25
N ILE A 241 30.61 8.28 25.82
CA ILE A 241 30.41 8.21 27.27
C ILE A 241 31.47 7.31 27.92
N LYS A 242 31.73 6.13 27.36
CA LYS A 242 32.75 5.21 27.87
C LYS A 242 34.14 5.85 27.87
N ARG A 243 34.54 6.45 26.75
CA ARG A 243 35.82 7.16 26.62
C ARG A 243 35.93 8.32 27.59
N ASN A 244 34.87 9.12 27.73
CA ASN A 244 34.86 10.25 28.66
C ASN A 244 35.00 9.76 30.12
N LYS A 245 34.29 8.71 30.54
CA LYS A 245 34.45 8.10 31.87
C LYS A 245 35.87 7.60 32.13
N GLU A 246 36.47 6.92 31.15
CA GLU A 246 37.86 6.44 31.25
C GLU A 246 38.88 7.57 31.32
N THR A 247 38.58 8.72 30.71
CA THR A 247 39.45 9.92 30.73
C THR A 247 39.31 10.65 32.07
N GLU A 248 38.09 10.80 32.59
CA GLU A 248 37.81 11.38 33.91
C GLU A 248 38.48 10.58 35.05
N LEU A 249 38.65 9.27 34.88
CA LEU A 249 39.40 8.41 35.82
C LEU A 249 40.91 8.68 35.80
N LYS A 250 41.46 9.22 34.70
CA LYS A 250 42.90 9.45 34.52
C LYS A 250 43.30 10.89 34.80
N GLU A 251 42.49 11.85 34.36
CA GLU A 251 42.79 13.27 34.40
C GLU A 251 41.54 14.07 34.78
N VAL A 252 41.72 15.11 35.60
CA VAL A 252 40.66 16.07 35.91
C VAL A 252 40.62 17.10 34.81
N VAL A 253 39.57 17.06 33.99
CA VAL A 253 39.33 18.03 32.90
C VAL A 253 38.45 19.16 33.42
N GLU A 254 38.92 20.41 33.27
CA GLU A 254 38.18 21.63 33.63
C GLU A 254 36.93 21.83 32.75
N ASP A 255 35.91 22.49 33.29
CA ASP A 255 34.62 22.63 32.60
C ASP A 255 34.68 23.55 31.37
N ASN A 256 35.65 24.46 31.32
CA ASN A 256 35.88 25.34 30.16
C ASN A 256 36.44 24.61 28.92
N GLN A 257 36.85 23.33 29.06
CA GLN A 257 37.34 22.50 27.97
C GLN A 257 36.27 21.50 27.45
N LYS A 258 35.06 21.52 28.02
CA LYS A 258 33.99 20.59 27.68
C LYS A 258 32.90 21.30 26.87
N ILE A 259 32.38 20.62 25.85
CA ILE A 259 31.22 21.07 25.08
C ILE A 259 30.13 20.01 25.24
N PRO A 260 29.02 20.30 25.94
CA PRO A 260 27.94 19.35 26.13
C PRO A 260 27.10 19.19 24.86
N LEU A 261 26.51 18.01 24.68
CA LEU A 261 25.49 17.76 23.66
C LEU A 261 24.12 18.33 24.12
N PRO A 262 23.23 18.75 23.21
CA PRO A 262 23.39 18.84 21.76
C PRO A 262 24.05 20.16 21.32
N PHE A 263 24.95 20.09 20.34
CA PHE A 263 25.53 21.27 19.69
C PHE A 263 25.63 21.05 18.19
N ILE A 264 25.85 22.13 17.45
CA ILE A 264 26.11 22.12 16.02
C ILE A 264 27.48 22.74 15.80
N VAL A 265 28.27 22.15 14.91
CA VAL A 265 29.58 22.67 14.51
C VAL A 265 29.46 23.30 13.14
N ILE A 266 29.92 24.55 13.04
CA ILE A 266 30.12 25.23 11.76
C ILE A 266 31.63 25.38 11.59
N ASN A 267 32.19 24.73 10.57
CA ASN A 267 33.61 24.81 10.25
C ASN A 267 33.79 25.70 9.02
N THR A 268 34.73 26.65 9.09
CA THR A 268 35.06 27.57 7.99
C THR A 268 36.58 27.73 7.89
N ASN A 269 37.08 28.29 6.78
CA ASN A 269 38.51 28.56 6.63
C ASN A 269 38.99 29.56 7.71
N ARG A 270 40.23 29.40 8.19
CA ARG A 270 40.85 30.31 9.17
C ARG A 270 40.83 31.78 8.73
N ASN A 271 40.80 32.04 7.44
CA ASN A 271 40.82 33.39 6.86
C ASN A 271 39.42 33.93 6.54
N THR A 272 38.36 33.17 6.81
CA THR A 272 36.98 33.62 6.55
C THR A 272 36.54 34.61 7.62
N LEU A 273 36.12 35.80 7.20
CA LEU A 273 35.51 36.78 8.11
C LEU A 273 34.07 36.34 8.43
N VAL A 274 33.78 36.14 9.72
CA VAL A 274 32.45 35.78 10.22
C VAL A 274 31.82 37.01 10.86
N GLY A 275 30.81 37.58 10.20
CA GLY A 275 29.99 38.64 10.77
C GLY A 275 28.89 38.06 11.64
N MET A 276 28.93 38.30 12.94
CA MET A 276 27.86 37.93 13.87
C MET A 276 26.96 39.14 14.10
N PHE A 277 25.68 38.99 13.77
CA PHE A 277 24.64 39.97 14.09
C PHE A 277 23.76 39.39 15.19
N CYS A 278 23.84 39.96 16.39
CA CYS A 278 22.82 39.73 17.42
C CYS A 278 21.67 40.70 17.16
N TYR A 279 20.47 40.15 16.96
CA TYR A 279 19.24 40.93 17.05
C TYR A 279 18.68 40.69 18.44
N ASP A 280 18.70 41.73 19.28
CA ASP A 280 17.98 41.70 20.54
C ASP A 280 16.49 41.69 20.22
N PHE A 281 15.83 40.56 20.49
CA PHE A 281 14.38 40.45 20.46
C PHE A 281 13.85 41.12 21.73
N ILE A 282 13.31 42.34 21.56
CA ILE A 282 12.53 43.06 22.60
C ILE A 282 11.18 42.36 22.80
#